data_AF-A0A1I4XTK0-F1
#
_entry.id   AF-A0A1I4XTK0-F1
#
_cell.length_a   1.000
_cell.length_b   1.000
_cell.length_c   1.000
_cell.angle_alpha   90.00
_cell.angle_beta   90.00
_cell.angle_gamma   90.00
#
_symmetry.space_group_name_H-M   'P 1'
#
loop_
_entity.id
_entity.type
_entity.pdbx_description
1 polymer ?
#
loop_
_entity_poly.entity_id
_entity_poly.type
_entity_poly.pdbx_seq_one_letter_code
_entity_poly.pdbx_strand_id
1 'polypeptide(L)'
;MKPATLLLIAFSILISCHKENKSGFDSPEESIKSVLDNFPMIDKKLEKVTKIDLDSLSITLYKNPEKKDYDEVLVFEKNKRFYSIPFFSNMYLDYWDFINEKQPLLYPKTNTTFEKQMKILVRELNLKPADFTIFTKAMMSNILNTETNLYLKPKIFENYVYSTYRVDKYKTEDSDSCINRTQSVFKHILKDSEKTMQYNQYFLDSENGRVYELINDSRKRGELKFKIKTYRIDCFSYILNI
;
A
#
# COMPACT_ATOMS: atom_id res chain seq x y z
N MET A 1 -27.85 -11.96 55.19
CA MET A 1 -26.60 -11.84 54.40
C MET A 1 -25.86 -10.61 54.89
N LYS A 2 -24.57 -10.74 55.24
CA LYS A 2 -23.79 -9.69 55.91
C LYS A 2 -23.57 -8.49 54.96
N PRO A 3 -23.65 -7.24 55.44
CA PRO A 3 -23.50 -6.04 54.61
C PRO A 3 -22.11 -5.95 53.93
N ALA A 4 -21.11 -6.66 54.45
CA ALA A 4 -19.78 -6.75 53.87
C ALA A 4 -19.75 -7.48 52.50
N THR A 5 -20.70 -8.36 52.22
CA THR A 5 -20.69 -9.16 50.98
C THR A 5 -21.27 -8.40 49.79
N LEU A 6 -22.16 -7.42 50.01
CA LEU A 6 -22.68 -6.55 48.94
C LEU A 6 -21.64 -5.53 48.47
N LEU A 7 -20.77 -5.05 49.36
CA LEU A 7 -19.74 -4.06 49.04
C LEU A 7 -18.64 -4.63 48.10
N LEU A 8 -18.32 -5.91 48.23
CA LEU A 8 -17.33 -6.60 47.38
C LEU A 8 -17.85 -6.83 45.94
N ILE A 9 -19.16 -7.02 45.76
CA ILE A 9 -19.78 -7.17 44.44
C ILE A 9 -19.93 -5.80 43.75
N ALA A 10 -20.21 -4.74 44.51
CA ALA A 10 -20.25 -3.38 43.97
C ALA A 10 -18.87 -2.86 43.53
N PHE A 11 -17.77 -3.25 44.21
CA PHE A 11 -16.41 -2.83 43.85
C PHE A 11 -15.84 -3.55 42.61
N SER A 12 -16.33 -4.75 42.31
CA SER A 12 -15.88 -5.55 41.17
C SER A 12 -16.52 -5.12 39.85
N ILE A 13 -17.65 -4.40 39.89
CA ILE A 13 -18.30 -3.83 38.70
C ILE A 13 -17.61 -2.55 38.22
N LEU A 14 -16.87 -1.85 39.10
CA LEU A 14 -16.17 -0.59 38.74
C LEU A 14 -14.80 -0.79 38.09
N ILE A 15 -14.24 -2.00 38.07
CA ILE A 15 -12.90 -2.28 37.49
C ILE A 15 -13.00 -2.89 36.07
N SER A 16 -14.19 -3.31 35.63
CA SER A 16 -14.40 -3.76 34.25
C SER A 16 -14.71 -2.59 33.31
N CYS A 17 -13.90 -1.54 33.36
CA CYS A 17 -13.71 -0.69 32.19
C CYS A 17 -12.94 -1.55 31.19
N HIS A 18 -13.65 -2.14 30.22
CA HIS A 18 -13.02 -2.57 28.99
C HIS A 18 -12.32 -1.32 28.44
N LYS A 19 -11.00 -1.21 28.63
CA LYS A 19 -10.19 -0.37 27.76
C LYS A 19 -10.49 -0.90 26.36
N GLU A 20 -11.36 -0.22 25.62
CA GLU A 20 -11.31 -0.30 24.18
C GLU A 20 -9.84 -0.06 23.85
N ASN A 21 -9.16 -1.11 23.36
CA ASN A 21 -7.82 -0.96 22.85
C ASN A 21 -7.94 0.07 21.73
N LYS A 22 -7.60 1.33 22.04
CA LYS A 22 -7.55 2.40 21.06
C LYS A 22 -6.48 1.99 20.05
N SER A 23 -6.92 1.48 18.91
CA SER A 23 -6.06 1.04 17.82
C SER A 23 -5.62 2.26 16.99
N GLY A 24 -4.44 2.21 16.38
CA GLY A 24 -3.78 3.36 15.74
C GLY A 24 -3.07 4.33 16.70
N PHE A 25 -2.79 5.55 16.24
CA PHE A 25 -2.07 6.61 16.95
C PHE A 25 -2.93 7.85 17.18
N ASP A 26 -2.57 8.68 18.16
CA ASP A 26 -3.30 9.92 18.49
C ASP A 26 -2.85 11.12 17.63
N SER A 27 -1.71 11.02 16.94
CA SER A 27 -1.22 12.04 16.01
C SER A 27 -0.54 11.44 14.77
N PRO A 28 -0.46 12.21 13.66
CA PRO A 28 0.30 11.79 12.49
C PRO A 28 1.81 11.68 12.80
N GLU A 29 2.35 12.52 13.68
CA GLU A 29 3.77 12.49 14.05
C GLU A 29 4.15 11.21 14.79
N GLU A 30 3.31 10.75 15.73
CA GLU A 30 3.50 9.47 16.43
C GLU A 30 3.47 8.30 15.45
N SER A 31 2.51 8.33 14.53
CA SER A 31 2.32 7.31 13.51
C SER A 31 3.51 7.24 12.53
N ILE A 32 3.98 8.39 12.04
CA ILE A 32 5.18 8.48 11.18
C ILE A 32 6.41 8.00 11.94
N LYS A 33 6.59 8.42 13.20
CA LYS A 33 7.73 7.98 14.02
C LYS A 33 7.75 6.46 14.16
N SER A 34 6.60 5.82 14.37
CA SER A 34 6.52 4.35 14.41
C SER A 34 6.96 3.70 13.09
N VAL A 35 6.70 4.32 11.93
CA VAL A 35 7.21 3.82 10.64
C VAL A 35 8.73 4.00 10.57
N LEU A 36 9.25 5.18 10.91
CA LEU A 36 10.68 5.47 10.85
C LEU A 36 11.51 4.61 11.82
N ASP A 37 10.95 4.27 12.99
CA ASP A 37 11.60 3.41 13.98
C ASP A 37 11.68 1.95 13.50
N ASN A 38 10.66 1.47 12.76
CA ASN A 38 10.62 0.11 12.20
C ASN A 38 11.33 -0.02 10.85
N PHE A 39 11.46 1.08 10.11
CA PHE A 39 12.04 1.14 8.78
C PHE A 39 13.11 2.23 8.71
N PRO A 40 14.26 2.03 9.40
CA PRO A 40 15.30 3.05 9.57
C PRO A 40 16.00 3.46 8.26
N MET A 41 15.76 2.74 7.17
CA MET A 41 16.22 3.11 5.83
C MET A 41 15.44 4.28 5.21
N ILE A 42 14.22 4.56 5.68
CA ILE A 42 13.44 5.72 5.24
C ILE A 42 14.08 6.98 5.81
N ASP A 43 14.20 8.02 4.99
CA ASP A 43 14.75 9.28 5.44
C ASP A 43 13.83 9.96 6.48
N LYS A 44 14.43 10.60 7.48
CA LYS A 44 13.68 11.29 8.54
C LYS A 44 13.19 12.66 8.10
N LYS A 45 13.82 13.28 7.09
CA LYS A 45 13.41 14.58 6.54
C LYS A 45 12.25 14.37 5.58
N LEU A 46 11.06 14.27 6.16
CA LEU A 46 9.80 14.08 5.45
C LEU A 46 8.99 15.38 5.44
N GLU A 47 8.54 15.77 4.26
CA GLU A 47 7.64 16.90 4.04
C GLU A 47 6.32 16.41 3.45
N LYS A 48 5.23 17.06 3.85
CA LYS A 48 3.89 16.78 3.34
C LYS A 48 3.79 17.26 1.89
N VAL A 49 3.51 16.34 0.97
CA VAL A 49 3.41 16.64 -0.47
C VAL A 49 1.97 16.77 -0.91
N THR A 50 1.13 15.78 -0.58
CA THR A 50 -0.27 15.73 -1.02
C THR A 50 -1.15 15.31 0.14
N LYS A 51 -2.34 15.91 0.27
CA LYS A 51 -3.38 15.46 1.19
C LYS A 51 -4.72 15.42 0.49
N ILE A 52 -5.49 14.38 0.78
CA ILE A 52 -6.89 14.27 0.38
C ILE A 52 -7.71 14.14 1.65
N ASP A 53 -8.71 15.00 1.76
CA ASP A 53 -9.71 14.99 2.83
C ASP A 53 -11.03 14.43 2.27
N LEU A 54 -11.57 13.40 2.94
CA LEU A 54 -12.75 12.62 2.59
C LEU A 54 -13.68 12.56 3.81
N ASP A 55 -14.16 13.73 4.23
CA ASP A 55 -14.98 13.97 5.43
C ASP A 55 -14.36 13.41 6.73
N SER A 56 -14.65 12.14 7.02
CA SER A 56 -14.18 11.43 8.22
C SER A 56 -12.84 10.71 8.03
N LEU A 57 -12.32 10.73 6.79
CA LEU A 57 -11.13 10.02 6.36
C LEU A 57 -10.14 11.01 5.74
N SER A 58 -8.84 10.83 5.94
CA SER A 58 -7.84 11.56 5.16
C SER A 58 -6.65 10.67 4.80
N ILE A 59 -5.99 10.98 3.68
CA ILE A 59 -4.75 10.34 3.27
C ILE A 59 -3.75 11.45 2.98
N THR A 60 -2.57 11.34 3.57
CA THR A 60 -1.47 12.29 3.37
C THR A 60 -0.22 11.54 2.93
N LEU A 61 0.43 12.04 1.89
CA LEU A 61 1.70 11.55 1.41
C LEU A 61 2.84 12.44 1.92
N TYR A 62 3.83 11.81 2.52
CA TYR A 62 5.06 12.44 2.99
C TYR A 62 6.26 11.92 2.20
N LYS A 63 7.08 12.84 1.68
CA LYS A 63 8.28 12.53 0.88
C LYS A 63 9.47 13.35 1.37
N ASN A 64 10.68 12.88 1.10
CA ASN A 64 11.86 13.73 1.20
C ASN A 64 12.06 14.49 -0.13
N PRO A 65 11.96 15.83 -0.17
CA PRO A 65 12.06 16.59 -1.42
C PRO A 65 13.47 16.61 -2.02
N GLU A 66 14.49 16.24 -1.25
CA GLU A 66 15.90 16.24 -1.67
C GLU A 66 16.33 14.90 -2.26
N LYS A 67 15.52 13.84 -2.11
CA LYS A 67 15.82 12.52 -2.65
C LYS A 67 15.03 12.26 -3.93
N LYS A 68 15.75 11.73 -4.92
CA LYS A 68 15.14 11.16 -6.14
C LYS A 68 14.56 9.77 -5.90
N ASP A 69 15.12 9.01 -4.94
CA ASP A 69 14.67 7.67 -4.59
C ASP A 69 13.44 7.75 -3.67
N TYR A 70 12.36 7.07 -4.04
CA TYR A 70 11.06 7.12 -3.37
C TYR A 70 10.98 6.14 -2.19
N ASP A 71 11.44 6.55 -1.01
CA ASP A 71 11.13 5.88 0.26
C ASP A 71 10.24 6.81 1.10
N GLU A 72 8.94 6.65 0.92
CA GLU A 72 7.91 7.61 1.33
C GLU A 72 7.05 7.04 2.47
N VAL A 73 6.19 7.89 3.04
CA VAL A 73 5.24 7.48 4.08
C VAL A 73 3.84 7.93 3.70
N LEU A 74 2.91 6.96 3.66
CA LEU A 74 1.48 7.21 3.56
C LEU A 74 0.89 7.25 4.96
N VAL A 75 0.21 8.34 5.30
CA VAL A 75 -0.48 8.53 6.57
C VAL A 75 -1.98 8.53 6.32
N PHE A 76 -2.68 7.62 6.98
CA PHE A 76 -4.12 7.48 6.93
C PHE A 76 -4.73 7.98 8.23
N GLU A 77 -5.84 8.68 8.12
CA GLU A 77 -6.59 9.20 9.25
C GLU A 77 -8.04 8.74 9.17
N LYS A 78 -8.60 8.25 10.28
CA LYS A 78 -10.04 8.07 10.45
C LYS A 78 -10.46 8.49 11.84
N ASN A 79 -11.45 9.37 11.96
CA ASN A 79 -11.98 9.84 13.25
C ASN A 79 -10.88 10.30 14.24
N LYS A 80 -9.91 11.09 13.76
CA LYS A 80 -8.74 11.57 14.53
C LYS A 80 -7.83 10.46 15.06
N ARG A 81 -7.84 9.28 14.43
CA ARG A 81 -6.88 8.21 14.66
C ARG A 81 -6.04 8.03 13.43
N PHE A 82 -4.74 7.85 13.63
CA PHE A 82 -3.76 7.83 12.57
C PHE A 82 -3.11 6.46 12.45
N TYR A 83 -2.80 6.06 11.23
CA TYR A 83 -1.93 4.92 10.98
C TYR A 83 -1.13 5.16 9.70
N SER A 84 0.17 4.88 9.77
CA SER A 84 1.11 5.15 8.69
C SER A 84 1.68 3.84 8.19
N ILE A 85 1.87 3.76 6.88
CA ILE A 85 2.55 2.63 6.24
C ILE A 85 3.72 3.17 5.40
N PRO A 86 4.82 2.41 5.28
CA PRO A 86 5.87 2.77 4.36
C PRO A 86 5.40 2.59 2.90
N PHE A 87 5.88 3.45 2.01
CA PHE A 87 5.67 3.34 0.58
C PHE A 87 7.03 3.36 -0.12
N PHE A 88 7.57 2.16 -0.33
CA PHE A 88 8.95 1.96 -0.75
C PHE A 88 9.13 2.02 -2.27
N SER A 89 10.36 2.29 -2.68
CA SER A 89 10.81 2.10 -4.05
C SER A 89 10.78 0.62 -4.45
N ASN A 90 10.88 0.33 -5.74
CA ASN A 90 10.90 -1.05 -6.25
C ASN A 90 12.15 -1.84 -5.82
N MET A 91 13.13 -1.20 -5.19
CA MET A 91 14.34 -1.85 -4.65
C MET A 91 14.04 -2.83 -3.52
N TYR A 92 12.95 -2.60 -2.78
CA TYR A 92 12.49 -3.46 -1.69
C TYR A 92 11.56 -4.54 -2.25
N LEU A 93 12.11 -5.45 -3.05
CA LEU A 93 11.34 -6.49 -3.75
C LEU A 93 10.51 -7.36 -2.79
N ASP A 94 11.03 -7.64 -1.60
CA ASP A 94 10.33 -8.42 -0.57
C ASP A 94 9.12 -7.68 -0.01
N TYR A 95 9.17 -6.36 0.06
CA TYR A 95 8.03 -5.56 0.49
C TYR A 95 6.88 -5.62 -0.52
N TRP A 96 7.21 -5.49 -1.80
CA TRP A 96 6.21 -5.51 -2.86
C TRP A 96 5.70 -6.91 -3.16
N ASP A 97 6.49 -7.95 -2.86
CA ASP A 97 6.20 -9.36 -3.11
C ASP A 97 5.75 -9.58 -4.57
N PHE A 98 6.56 -9.06 -5.48
CA PHE A 98 6.24 -9.00 -6.91
C PHE A 98 6.01 -10.40 -7.48
N ILE A 99 4.81 -10.66 -8.01
CA ILE A 99 4.40 -11.98 -8.51
C ILE A 99 5.24 -12.44 -9.71
N ASN A 100 5.71 -11.48 -10.49
CA ASN A 100 6.43 -11.69 -11.75
C ASN A 100 7.94 -11.35 -11.64
N GLU A 101 8.49 -11.27 -10.43
CA GLU A 101 9.90 -11.02 -10.19
C GLU A 101 10.49 -12.09 -9.26
N LYS A 102 11.67 -12.59 -9.62
CA LYS A 102 12.40 -13.62 -8.84
C LYS A 102 13.84 -13.22 -8.56
N GLN A 103 14.21 -11.98 -8.89
CA GLN A 103 15.54 -11.47 -8.59
C GLN A 103 15.85 -11.56 -7.09
N PRO A 104 17.09 -11.90 -6.74
CA PRO A 104 17.52 -11.90 -5.35
C PRO A 104 17.48 -10.48 -4.78
N LEU A 105 17.22 -10.38 -3.49
CA LEU A 105 17.22 -9.11 -2.77
C LEU A 105 18.62 -8.49 -2.76
N LEU A 106 18.68 -7.22 -3.13
CA LEU A 106 19.89 -6.39 -3.01
C LEU A 106 19.90 -5.55 -1.73
N TYR A 107 18.75 -5.46 -1.05
CA TYR A 107 18.52 -4.67 0.15
C TYR A 107 18.19 -5.56 1.35
N PRO A 108 18.43 -5.07 2.58
CA PRO A 108 17.95 -5.73 3.79
C PRO A 108 16.44 -5.99 3.72
N LYS A 109 16.01 -7.14 4.20
CA LYS A 109 14.60 -7.51 4.26
C LYS A 109 13.81 -6.51 5.11
N THR A 110 12.69 -6.07 4.58
CA THR A 110 11.69 -5.25 5.28
C THR A 110 10.87 -6.06 6.28
N ASN A 111 10.86 -7.39 6.15
CA ASN A 111 10.11 -8.35 6.99
C ASN A 111 8.58 -8.12 7.02
N THR A 112 8.05 -7.36 6.07
CA THR A 112 6.61 -7.14 5.86
C THR A 112 6.33 -7.09 4.36
N THR A 113 5.06 -6.98 3.99
CA THR A 113 4.67 -6.67 2.60
C THR A 113 3.69 -5.50 2.57
N PHE A 114 3.50 -4.89 1.41
CA PHE A 114 2.47 -3.87 1.21
C PHE A 114 1.07 -4.38 1.58
N GLU A 115 0.72 -5.61 1.16
CA GLU A 115 -0.56 -6.24 1.56
C GLU A 115 -0.67 -6.37 3.09
N LYS A 116 0.39 -6.79 3.77
CA LYS A 116 0.40 -6.90 5.25
C LYS A 116 0.19 -5.54 5.90
N GLN A 117 0.87 -4.50 5.43
CA GLN A 117 0.71 -3.15 5.96
C GLN A 117 -0.72 -2.63 5.75
N MET A 118 -1.31 -2.85 4.58
CA MET A 118 -2.71 -2.52 4.31
C MET A 118 -3.69 -3.28 5.20
N LYS A 119 -3.42 -4.55 5.53
CA LYS A 119 -4.24 -5.32 6.48
C LYS A 119 -4.14 -4.79 7.91
N ILE A 120 -2.93 -4.38 8.33
CA ILE A 120 -2.73 -3.77 9.65
C ILE A 120 -3.47 -2.43 9.69
N LEU A 121 -3.32 -1.58 8.68
CA LEU A 121 -4.07 -0.32 8.54
C LEU A 121 -5.58 -0.52 8.74
N VAL A 122 -6.17 -1.51 8.05
CA VAL A 122 -7.59 -1.85 8.19
C VAL A 122 -7.97 -2.18 9.63
N ARG A 123 -7.13 -2.96 10.32
CA ARG A 123 -7.35 -3.31 11.72
C ARG A 123 -7.19 -2.10 12.64
N GLU A 124 -6.11 -1.34 12.47
CA GLU A 124 -5.74 -0.25 13.37
C GLU A 124 -6.69 0.94 13.29
N LEU A 125 -7.22 1.24 12.10
CA LEU A 125 -8.24 2.27 11.92
C LEU A 125 -9.68 1.72 11.96
N ASN A 126 -9.86 0.43 12.26
CA ASN A 126 -11.17 -0.23 12.28
C ASN A 126 -12.00 0.08 11.02
N LEU A 127 -11.42 -0.15 9.85
CA LEU A 127 -12.01 0.21 8.57
C LEU A 127 -13.15 -0.75 8.20
N LYS A 128 -14.32 -0.18 7.89
CA LYS A 128 -15.42 -0.93 7.31
C LYS A 128 -15.15 -1.14 5.81
N PRO A 129 -15.82 -2.11 5.15
CA PRO A 129 -15.66 -2.33 3.71
C PRO A 129 -15.85 -1.07 2.85
N ALA A 130 -16.79 -0.21 3.24
CA ALA A 130 -17.04 1.07 2.57
C ALA A 130 -15.82 2.02 2.70
N ASP A 131 -15.32 2.20 3.93
CA ASP A 131 -14.15 3.04 4.21
C ASP A 131 -12.92 2.54 3.44
N PHE A 132 -12.68 1.22 3.44
CA PHE A 132 -11.55 0.62 2.71
C PHE A 132 -11.64 0.85 1.21
N THR A 133 -12.84 0.75 0.63
CA THR A 133 -13.07 1.02 -0.79
C THR A 133 -12.80 2.47 -1.12
N ILE A 134 -13.26 3.40 -0.27
CA ILE A 134 -13.03 4.84 -0.42
C ILE A 134 -11.54 5.15 -0.32
N PHE A 135 -10.86 4.66 0.72
CA PHE A 135 -9.43 4.87 0.90
C PHE A 135 -8.61 4.34 -0.26
N THR A 136 -8.87 3.10 -0.68
CA THR A 136 -8.07 2.49 -1.75
C THR A 136 -8.27 3.25 -3.06
N LYS A 137 -9.50 3.60 -3.43
CA LYS A 137 -9.75 4.41 -4.63
C LYS A 137 -9.11 5.79 -4.54
N ALA A 138 -9.25 6.48 -3.42
CA ALA A 138 -8.69 7.81 -3.25
C ALA A 138 -7.15 7.79 -3.30
N MET A 139 -6.52 6.86 -2.56
CA MET A 139 -5.07 6.63 -2.60
C MET A 139 -4.61 6.34 -4.03
N MET A 140 -5.21 5.34 -4.67
CA MET A 140 -4.82 4.92 -6.02
C MET A 140 -5.00 6.04 -7.04
N SER A 141 -6.13 6.74 -7.08
CA SER A 141 -6.42 7.72 -8.14
C SER A 141 -5.84 9.11 -7.91
N ASN A 142 -5.64 9.54 -6.66
CA ASN A 142 -5.30 10.93 -6.36
C ASN A 142 -3.94 11.09 -5.66
N ILE A 143 -3.51 10.11 -4.85
CA ILE A 143 -2.16 10.13 -4.27
C ILE A 143 -1.16 9.54 -5.26
N LEU A 144 -1.48 8.34 -5.79
CA LEU A 144 -0.60 7.58 -6.67
C LEU A 144 -0.88 7.81 -8.16
N ASN A 145 -1.90 8.61 -8.48
CA ASN A 145 -2.28 8.98 -9.85
C ASN A 145 -2.36 7.79 -10.82
N THR A 146 -2.91 6.67 -10.35
CA THR A 146 -2.93 5.42 -11.11
C THR A 146 -4.03 5.40 -12.18
N GLU A 147 -3.78 4.65 -13.25
CA GLU A 147 -4.78 4.37 -14.27
C GLU A 147 -5.57 3.08 -13.99
N THR A 148 -6.82 3.03 -14.44
CA THR A 148 -7.72 1.88 -14.32
C THR A 148 -8.28 1.47 -15.70
N ASN A 149 -9.11 0.43 -15.73
CA ASN A 149 -9.68 -0.15 -16.96
C ASN A 149 -8.61 -0.56 -17.98
N LEU A 150 -7.52 -1.13 -17.46
CA LEU A 150 -6.30 -1.41 -18.22
C LEU A 150 -6.55 -2.36 -19.40
N TYR A 151 -7.52 -3.28 -19.28
CA TYR A 151 -7.94 -4.17 -20.36
C TYR A 151 -8.46 -3.44 -21.62
N LEU A 152 -8.96 -2.21 -21.48
CA LEU A 152 -9.39 -1.37 -22.60
C LEU A 152 -8.25 -0.55 -23.22
N LYS A 153 -7.04 -0.63 -22.64
CA LYS A 153 -5.89 0.22 -22.99
C LYS A 153 -4.65 -0.61 -23.39
N PRO A 154 -4.74 -1.49 -24.41
CA PRO A 154 -3.59 -2.33 -24.82
C PRO A 154 -2.35 -1.53 -25.18
N LYS A 155 -2.54 -0.36 -25.81
CA LYS A 155 -1.44 0.52 -26.25
C LYS A 155 -0.50 0.97 -25.12
N ILE A 156 -1.01 1.05 -23.90
CA ILE A 156 -0.25 1.40 -22.70
C ILE A 156 0.82 0.34 -22.39
N PHE A 157 0.53 -0.93 -22.67
CA PHE A 157 1.45 -2.04 -22.41
C PHE A 157 2.30 -2.43 -23.62
N GLU A 158 1.86 -2.06 -24.83
CA GLU A 158 2.56 -2.37 -26.08
C GLU A 158 3.63 -1.34 -26.45
N ASN A 159 3.42 -0.05 -26.12
CA ASN A 159 4.26 1.04 -26.64
C ASN A 159 5.07 1.77 -25.56
N TYR A 160 4.90 1.45 -24.28
CA TYR A 160 5.64 2.11 -23.20
C TYR A 160 6.65 1.16 -22.57
N VAL A 161 7.92 1.55 -22.69
CA VAL A 161 8.97 1.11 -21.77
C VAL A 161 8.83 1.99 -20.53
N TYR A 162 8.20 1.46 -19.49
CA TYR A 162 8.18 2.14 -18.19
C TYR A 162 9.62 2.17 -17.68
N SER A 163 10.22 3.35 -17.63
CA SER A 163 11.54 3.52 -17.06
C SER A 163 11.38 4.14 -15.68
N THR A 164 11.73 3.41 -14.65
CA THR A 164 11.99 4.02 -13.34
C THR A 164 13.35 4.69 -13.43
N TYR A 165 13.46 5.95 -12.96
CA TYR A 165 14.75 6.63 -12.88
C TYR A 165 15.77 5.70 -12.23
N ARG A 166 16.88 5.50 -12.96
CA ARG A 166 17.96 4.64 -12.53
C ARG A 166 18.51 5.19 -11.24
N VAL A 167 18.24 4.51 -10.14
CA VAL A 167 19.11 4.57 -8.99
C VAL A 167 20.27 3.66 -9.36
N ASP A 168 21.52 4.04 -9.08
CA ASP A 168 22.75 3.27 -9.37
C ASP A 168 22.86 1.91 -8.63
N LYS A 169 21.70 1.38 -8.20
CA LYS A 169 21.47 0.32 -7.24
C LYS A 169 20.69 -0.87 -7.82
N TYR A 170 20.23 -0.77 -9.06
CA TYR A 170 19.51 -1.86 -9.74
C TYR A 170 20.47 -2.78 -10.52
N LYS A 171 20.19 -4.08 -10.51
CA LYS A 171 20.90 -5.03 -11.38
C LYS A 171 20.55 -4.72 -12.84
N THR A 172 21.55 -4.76 -13.71
CA THR A 172 21.36 -4.62 -15.16
C THR A 172 20.33 -5.65 -15.65
N GLU A 173 19.25 -5.16 -16.25
CA GLU A 173 18.20 -5.98 -16.84
C GLU A 173 18.26 -5.85 -18.37
N ASP A 174 18.10 -6.98 -19.07
CA ASP A 174 17.98 -6.99 -20.54
C ASP A 174 16.65 -6.35 -20.95
N SER A 175 16.65 -5.44 -21.94
CA SER A 175 15.46 -4.72 -22.37
C SER A 175 14.35 -5.66 -22.85
N ASP A 176 14.71 -6.80 -23.43
CA ASP A 176 13.73 -7.78 -23.91
C ASP A 176 13.01 -8.48 -22.74
N SER A 177 13.67 -8.60 -21.58
CA SER A 177 13.08 -9.21 -20.37
C SER A 177 11.89 -8.39 -19.86
N CYS A 178 12.06 -7.08 -19.74
CA CYS A 178 11.04 -6.23 -19.14
C CYS A 178 9.85 -6.00 -20.09
N ILE A 179 10.07 -5.89 -21.40
CA ILE A 179 8.98 -5.81 -22.39
C ILE A 179 8.13 -7.08 -22.34
N ASN A 180 8.76 -8.26 -22.36
CA ASN A 180 8.05 -9.54 -22.26
C ASN A 180 7.29 -9.67 -20.95
N ARG A 181 7.85 -9.20 -19.83
CA ARG A 181 7.18 -9.15 -18.52
C ARG A 181 5.92 -8.28 -18.57
N THR A 182 6.02 -7.07 -19.10
CA THR A 182 4.90 -6.12 -19.22
C THR A 182 3.79 -6.67 -20.12
N GLN A 183 4.14 -7.26 -21.26
CA GLN A 183 3.17 -7.92 -22.14
C GLN A 183 2.49 -9.12 -21.47
N SER A 184 3.22 -9.92 -20.69
CA SER A 184 2.66 -11.04 -19.93
C SER A 184 1.63 -10.57 -18.90
N VAL A 185 1.93 -9.48 -18.18
CA VAL A 185 1.00 -8.85 -17.23
C VAL A 185 -0.26 -8.36 -17.97
N PHE A 186 -0.12 -7.70 -19.12
CA PHE A 186 -1.29 -7.26 -19.89
C PHE A 186 -2.17 -8.43 -20.36
N LYS A 187 -1.55 -9.50 -20.89
CA LYS A 187 -2.28 -10.72 -21.29
C LYS A 187 -3.03 -11.34 -20.10
N HIS A 188 -2.46 -11.28 -18.90
CA HIS A 188 -3.12 -11.74 -17.68
C HIS A 188 -4.37 -10.90 -17.36
N ILE A 189 -4.23 -9.57 -17.38
CA ILE A 189 -5.33 -8.62 -17.15
C ILE A 189 -6.46 -8.84 -18.16
N LEU A 190 -6.14 -8.96 -19.45
CA LEU A 190 -7.12 -9.18 -20.51
C LEU A 190 -7.90 -10.48 -20.29
N LYS A 191 -7.20 -11.58 -20.02
CA LYS A 191 -7.83 -12.87 -19.73
C LYS A 191 -8.71 -12.83 -18.46
N ASP A 192 -8.30 -12.08 -17.46
CA ASP A 192 -9.10 -11.92 -16.24
C ASP A 192 -10.39 -11.12 -16.52
N SER A 193 -10.36 -10.18 -17.47
CA SER A 193 -11.51 -9.33 -17.83
C SER A 193 -12.64 -10.07 -18.53
N GLU A 194 -12.34 -11.23 -19.11
CA GLU A 194 -13.33 -12.11 -19.75
C GLU A 194 -14.17 -12.92 -18.73
N LYS A 195 -13.81 -12.89 -17.44
CA LYS A 195 -14.52 -13.64 -16.39
C LYS A 195 -15.81 -12.93 -15.97
N THR A 196 -16.90 -13.69 -15.85
CA THR A 196 -18.27 -13.15 -15.67
C THR A 196 -18.70 -12.83 -14.23
N MET A 197 -18.02 -13.35 -13.19
CA MET A 197 -18.57 -13.33 -11.82
C MET A 197 -17.98 -12.26 -10.87
N GLN A 198 -16.77 -11.76 -11.11
CA GLN A 198 -16.18 -10.62 -10.39
C GLN A 198 -14.82 -10.33 -11.02
N TYR A 199 -14.66 -9.14 -11.59
CA TYR A 199 -13.36 -8.72 -12.12
C TYR A 199 -12.51 -8.12 -11.01
N ASN A 200 -11.24 -8.53 -10.92
CA ASN A 200 -10.27 -7.91 -10.01
C ASN A 200 -10.02 -6.46 -10.44
N GLN A 201 -9.77 -5.57 -9.48
CA GLN A 201 -9.44 -4.19 -9.84
C GLN A 201 -7.95 -4.06 -10.09
N TYR A 202 -7.58 -3.58 -11.28
CA TYR A 202 -6.20 -3.33 -11.64
C TYR A 202 -5.92 -1.84 -11.69
N PHE A 203 -4.81 -1.43 -11.05
CA PHE A 203 -4.34 -0.05 -10.97
C PHE A 203 -2.91 0.03 -11.50
N LEU A 204 -2.69 0.82 -12.55
CA LEU A 204 -1.38 1.06 -13.13
C LEU A 204 -0.77 2.31 -12.49
N ASP A 205 0.30 2.10 -11.72
CA ASP A 205 1.18 3.13 -11.19
C ASP A 205 2.35 3.28 -12.16
N SER A 206 2.16 4.12 -13.17
CA SER A 206 3.13 4.35 -14.24
C SER A 206 4.39 5.06 -13.74
N GLU A 207 4.26 5.94 -12.75
CA GLU A 207 5.38 6.67 -12.13
C GLU A 207 6.38 5.71 -11.49
N ASN A 208 5.88 4.67 -10.82
CA ASN A 208 6.73 3.67 -10.17
C ASN A 208 6.84 2.36 -10.97
N GLY A 209 6.23 2.27 -12.16
CA GLY A 209 6.23 1.06 -12.99
C GLY A 209 5.70 -0.18 -12.27
N ARG A 210 4.54 -0.05 -11.61
CA ARG A 210 3.85 -1.14 -10.92
C ARG A 210 2.40 -1.30 -11.41
N VAL A 211 1.88 -2.52 -11.34
CA VAL A 211 0.45 -2.79 -11.42
C VAL A 211 0.00 -3.45 -10.13
N TYR A 212 -1.02 -2.88 -9.49
CA TYR A 212 -1.68 -3.48 -8.33
C TYR A 212 -2.94 -4.21 -8.77
N GLU A 213 -3.10 -5.46 -8.36
CA GLU A 213 -4.33 -6.24 -8.49
C GLU A 213 -4.98 -6.36 -7.11
N LEU A 214 -6.10 -5.66 -6.94
CA LEU A 214 -6.93 -5.75 -5.74
C LEU A 214 -8.00 -6.82 -5.93
N ILE A 215 -7.92 -7.86 -5.12
CA ILE A 215 -8.82 -9.02 -5.15
C ILE A 215 -9.74 -8.95 -3.94
N ASN A 216 -11.05 -9.02 -4.18
CA ASN A 216 -12.04 -9.12 -3.13
C ASN A 216 -12.35 -10.60 -2.81
N ASP A 217 -11.86 -11.08 -1.67
CA ASP A 217 -12.04 -12.45 -1.18
C ASP A 217 -13.24 -12.59 -0.22
N SER A 218 -14.08 -11.56 -0.11
CA SER A 218 -15.21 -11.53 0.82
C SER A 218 -16.32 -12.48 0.36
N ARG A 219 -16.75 -13.39 1.25
CA ARG A 219 -17.81 -14.37 0.95
C ARG A 219 -19.18 -13.95 1.44
N LYS A 220 -19.24 -12.93 2.30
CA LYS A 220 -20.47 -12.42 2.92
C LYS A 220 -20.56 -10.90 2.75
N ARG A 221 -21.79 -10.41 2.61
CA ARG A 221 -22.06 -8.96 2.59
C ARG A 221 -21.62 -8.34 3.92
N GLY A 222 -20.81 -7.28 3.85
CA GLY A 222 -20.27 -6.58 5.02
C GLY A 222 -18.96 -7.13 5.57
N GLU A 223 -18.45 -8.24 5.04
CA GLU A 223 -17.11 -8.74 5.34
C GLU A 223 -16.07 -7.96 4.53
N LEU A 224 -14.92 -7.65 5.15
CA LEU A 224 -13.76 -7.08 4.47
C LEU A 224 -12.65 -8.14 4.43
N LYS A 225 -12.54 -8.85 3.29
CA LYS A 225 -11.43 -9.74 2.97
C LYS A 225 -10.88 -9.38 1.61
N PHE A 226 -9.57 -9.14 1.55
CA PHE A 226 -8.90 -8.75 0.33
C PHE A 226 -7.48 -9.32 0.26
N LYS A 227 -6.96 -9.37 -0.97
CA LYS A 227 -5.56 -9.58 -1.29
C LYS A 227 -5.08 -8.47 -2.22
N ILE A 228 -3.80 -8.16 -2.16
CA ILE A 228 -3.16 -7.22 -3.06
C ILE A 228 -1.96 -7.93 -3.66
N LYS A 229 -2.04 -8.23 -4.95
CA LYS A 229 -0.87 -8.66 -5.70
C LYS A 229 -0.23 -7.45 -6.36
N THR A 230 1.09 -7.47 -6.46
CA THR A 230 1.84 -6.42 -7.15
C THR A 230 2.62 -7.02 -8.30
N TYR A 231 2.58 -6.38 -9.46
CA TYR A 231 3.36 -6.75 -10.63
C TYR A 231 4.35 -5.63 -10.95
N ARG A 232 5.58 -6.00 -11.23
CA ARG A 232 6.63 -5.10 -11.71
C ARG A 232 6.55 -4.98 -13.22
N ILE A 233 6.50 -3.77 -13.77
CA ILE A 233 6.43 -3.51 -15.22
C ILE A 233 7.46 -2.48 -15.69
N ASP A 234 8.28 -1.94 -14.79
CA ASP A 234 9.42 -1.10 -15.13
C ASP A 234 10.54 -1.91 -15.81
N CYS A 235 11.39 -1.18 -16.51
CA CYS A 235 12.66 -1.58 -17.06
C CYS A 235 13.76 -0.76 -16.38
N PHE A 236 14.84 -1.41 -15.97
CA PHE A 236 16.06 -0.69 -15.59
C PHE A 236 16.82 -0.31 -16.86
N SER A 237 16.48 0.82 -17.48
CA SER A 237 17.15 1.27 -18.70
C SER A 237 18.49 1.96 -18.41
N TYR A 238 19.40 1.89 -19.38
CA TYR A 238 20.65 2.65 -19.42
C TYR A 238 20.37 4.15 -19.56
N ILE A 239 21.23 5.01 -19.00
CA ILE A 239 21.45 6.33 -19.61
C ILE A 239 22.18 6.02 -20.91
N LEU A 240 21.53 6.26 -22.06
CA LEU A 240 22.27 6.43 -23.30
C LEU A 240 23.08 7.72 -23.10
N ASN A 241 24.39 7.59 -22.86
CA ASN A 241 25.30 8.71 -23.05
C ASN A 241 25.26 9.04 -24.54
N ILE A 242 24.39 9.98 -24.92
CA ILE A 242 24.41 10.65 -26.22
C ILE A 242 25.31 11.88 -26.08
#